data_AF-A0A825SNV1-F1
#
_entry.id   AF-A0A825SNV1-F1
#
_cell.length_a   1.000
_cell.length_b   1.000
_cell.length_c   1.000
_cell.angle_alpha   90.00
_cell.angle_beta   90.00
_cell.angle_gamma   90.00
#
_symmetry.space_group_name_H-M   'P 1'
#
loop_
_entity.id
_entity.type
_entity.pdbx_description
1 polymer ?
#
loop_
_entity_poly.entity_id
_entity_poly.type
_entity_poly.pdbx_seq_one_letter_code
_entity_poly.pdbx_strand_id
1 'polypeptide(L)'
;MKDLQLLQKRWEEAYEAMPKLYDALDKTIVNFTLSEDTDTILFKEPWENFELDDENEEVEWRLSFFSISEDKPLGYLEYKEALEKLQEFALIQSEERILIKAINLKELKNLRLKEL
;
A
#
# COMPACT_ATOMS: atom_id res chain seq x y z
N MET A 1 -5.23 -27.82 3.84
CA MET A 1 -4.41 -28.01 2.61
C MET A 1 -4.91 -27.17 1.44
N LYS A 2 -6.20 -27.24 1.06
CA LYS A 2 -6.75 -26.47 -0.07
C LYS A 2 -6.69 -24.94 0.14
N ASP A 3 -6.92 -24.48 1.36
CA ASP A 3 -6.88 -23.03 1.67
C ASP A 3 -5.45 -22.46 1.65
N LEU A 4 -4.45 -23.25 2.05
CA LEU A 4 -3.04 -22.83 1.99
C LEU A 4 -2.56 -22.71 0.54
N GLN A 5 -2.96 -23.65 -0.32
CA GLN A 5 -2.66 -23.58 -1.76
C GLN A 5 -3.34 -22.38 -2.42
N LEU A 6 -4.57 -22.03 -2.01
CA LEU A 6 -5.26 -20.85 -2.51
C LEU A 6 -4.55 -19.56 -2.06
N LEU A 7 -4.16 -19.45 -0.78
CA LEU A 7 -3.43 -18.29 -0.28
C LEU A 7 -2.07 -18.13 -0.96
N GLN A 8 -1.35 -19.24 -1.18
CA GLN A 8 -0.09 -19.23 -1.92
C GLN A 8 -0.29 -18.74 -3.35
N LYS A 9 -1.30 -19.26 -4.07
CA LYS A 9 -1.61 -18.82 -5.42
C LYS A 9 -1.92 -17.31 -5.46
N ARG A 10 -2.72 -16.81 -4.52
CA ARG A 10 -3.04 -15.39 -4.42
C ARG A 10 -1.80 -14.55 -4.14
N TRP A 11 -0.87 -15.02 -3.33
CA TRP A 11 0.42 -14.37 -3.10
C TRP A 11 1.24 -14.28 -4.40
N GLU A 12 1.36 -15.39 -5.13
CA GLU A 12 2.12 -15.45 -6.38
C GLU A 12 1.52 -14.58 -7.50
N GLU A 13 0.20 -14.37 -7.50
CA GLU A 13 -0.52 -13.58 -8.51
C GLU A 13 -0.78 -12.12 -8.07
N ALA A 14 -0.55 -11.77 -6.80
CA ALA A 14 -0.81 -10.44 -6.28
C ALA A 14 0.11 -9.39 -6.88
N TYR A 15 -0.39 -8.15 -6.96
CA TYR A 15 0.42 -7.01 -7.33
C TYR A 15 1.37 -6.64 -6.18
N GLU A 16 2.66 -6.58 -6.47
CA GLU A 16 3.66 -6.10 -5.52
C GLU A 16 3.79 -4.58 -5.62
N ALA A 17 3.35 -3.87 -4.57
CA ALA A 17 3.40 -2.42 -4.59
C ALA A 17 4.84 -1.92 -4.41
N MET A 18 5.36 -1.26 -5.45
CA MET A 18 6.65 -0.58 -5.43
C MET A 18 6.50 0.92 -5.18
N PRO A 19 7.45 1.55 -4.46
CA PRO A 19 7.40 2.99 -4.23
C PRO A 19 7.68 3.77 -5.51
N LYS A 20 7.13 4.97 -5.56
CA LYS A 20 7.53 6.05 -6.48
C LYS A 20 7.94 7.26 -5.66
N LEU A 21 9.04 7.87 -6.05
CA LEU A 21 9.60 9.05 -5.39
C LEU A 21 9.11 10.31 -6.09
N TYR A 22 8.80 11.33 -5.30
CA TYR A 22 8.42 12.66 -5.77
C TYR A 22 9.11 13.72 -4.92
N ASP A 23 9.80 14.65 -5.57
CA ASP A 23 10.42 15.79 -4.90
C ASP A 23 9.37 16.88 -4.65
N ALA A 24 9.24 17.30 -3.40
CA ALA A 24 8.51 18.50 -3.01
C ALA A 24 9.49 19.55 -2.43
N LEU A 25 9.05 20.80 -2.30
CA LEU A 25 9.92 21.94 -1.98
C LEU A 25 10.84 21.75 -0.76
N ASP A 26 10.39 20.99 0.24
CA ASP A 26 11.13 20.77 1.51
C ASP A 26 11.10 19.29 1.96
N LYS A 27 10.67 18.37 1.09
CA LYS A 27 10.54 16.94 1.43
C LYS A 27 10.51 16.02 0.22
N THR A 28 11.02 14.81 0.40
CA THR A 28 10.80 13.70 -0.52
C THR A 28 9.55 12.92 -0.12
N ILE A 29 8.66 12.69 -1.07
CA ILE A 29 7.47 11.83 -0.89
C ILE A 29 7.76 10.46 -1.49
N VAL A 30 7.72 9.43 -0.66
CA VAL A 30 7.79 8.03 -1.08
C VAL A 30 6.40 7.44 -1.06
N ASN A 31 5.82 7.26 -2.24
CA ASN A 31 4.41 6.87 -2.38
C ASN A 31 4.25 5.48 -3.00
N PHE A 32 3.52 4.63 -2.31
CA PHE A 32 3.01 3.35 -2.81
C PHE A 32 1.57 3.53 -3.30
N THR A 33 1.05 2.56 -4.05
CA THR A 33 -0.35 2.59 -4.51
C THR A 33 -1.05 1.26 -4.25
N LEU A 34 -2.25 1.34 -3.67
CA LEU A 34 -3.21 0.26 -3.58
C LEU A 34 -4.40 0.57 -4.47
N SER A 35 -4.72 -0.33 -5.40
CA SER A 35 -5.82 -0.17 -6.34
C SER A 35 -7.03 -1.00 -5.90
N GLU A 36 -8.22 -0.44 -6.12
CA GLU A 36 -9.49 -1.16 -6.00
C GLU A 36 -9.43 -2.53 -6.68
N ASP A 37 -10.08 -3.53 -6.07
CA ASP A 37 -10.22 -4.88 -6.62
C ASP A 37 -8.90 -5.61 -6.97
N THR A 38 -7.78 -5.17 -6.39
CA THR A 38 -6.45 -5.76 -6.62
C THR A 38 -5.86 -6.33 -5.33
N ASP A 39 -5.57 -7.63 -5.31
CA ASP A 39 -4.75 -8.23 -4.25
C ASP A 39 -3.37 -7.58 -4.26
N THR A 40 -2.95 -7.01 -3.14
CA THR A 40 -1.75 -6.15 -3.08
C THR A 40 -0.81 -6.61 -1.98
N ILE A 41 0.47 -6.83 -2.32
CA ILE A 41 1.54 -7.08 -1.36
C ILE A 41 2.17 -5.73 -0.97
N LEU A 42 2.23 -5.47 0.33
CA LEU A 42 2.87 -4.31 0.93
C LEU A 42 4.06 -4.74 1.80
N PHE A 43 5.07 -3.87 1.90
CA PHE A 43 6.10 -3.97 2.93
C PHE A 43 5.50 -3.55 4.27
N LYS A 44 5.92 -4.17 5.36
CA LYS A 44 5.53 -3.72 6.71
C LYS A 44 6.36 -2.52 7.16
N GLU A 45 7.63 -2.52 6.77
CA GLU A 45 8.61 -1.50 7.15
C GLU A 45 9.40 -1.06 5.92
N PRO A 46 8.77 -0.34 4.96
CA PRO A 46 9.43 0.04 3.72
C PRO A 46 10.69 0.90 3.95
N TRP A 47 10.76 1.67 5.03
CA TRP A 47 11.95 2.46 5.41
C TRP A 47 13.19 1.61 5.74
N GLU A 48 13.05 0.31 5.99
CA GLU A 48 14.19 -0.61 6.16
C GLU A 48 14.60 -1.29 4.84
N ASN A 49 13.76 -1.16 3.80
CA ASN A 49 13.88 -1.91 2.55
C ASN A 49 14.28 -1.03 1.35
N PHE A 50 14.22 0.29 1.50
CA PHE A 50 14.56 1.24 0.44
C PHE A 50 15.53 2.30 0.97
N GLU A 51 16.69 2.39 0.34
CA GLU A 51 17.67 3.47 0.58
C GLU A 51 17.25 4.72 -0.20
N LEU A 52 17.39 5.88 0.44
CA LEU A 52 17.13 7.20 -0.17
C LEU A 52 18.46 7.95 -0.29
N ASP A 53 18.64 8.64 -1.41
CA ASP A 53 19.93 9.26 -1.76
C ASP A 53 20.31 10.46 -0.86
N ASP A 54 19.33 11.17 -0.29
CA ASP A 54 19.56 12.30 0.61
C ASP A 54 19.00 12.02 2.02
N GLU A 55 19.90 11.72 2.96
CA GLU A 55 19.57 11.48 4.36
C GLU A 55 19.13 12.75 5.12
N ASN A 56 19.33 13.94 4.55
CA ASN A 56 19.05 15.22 5.23
C ASN A 56 17.67 15.81 4.90
N GLU A 57 16.94 15.21 3.95
CA GLU A 57 15.62 15.67 3.56
C GLU A 57 14.52 15.02 4.43
N GLU A 58 13.46 15.76 4.77
CA GLU A 58 12.30 15.16 5.41
C GLU A 58 11.64 14.17 4.44
N VAL A 59 11.38 12.94 4.88
CA VAL A 59 10.79 11.90 4.03
C VAL A 59 9.38 11.58 4.51
N GLU A 60 8.41 11.72 3.61
CA GLU A 60 7.03 11.34 3.87
C GLU A 60 6.65 10.05 3.15
N TRP A 61 6.35 9.01 3.93
CA TRP A 61 5.92 7.72 3.43
C TRP A 61 4.39 7.68 3.31
N ARG A 62 3.88 7.37 2.11
CA ARG A 62 2.45 7.40 1.83
C ARG A 62 1.99 6.13 1.12
N LEU A 63 0.73 5.77 1.37
CA LEU A 63 -0.02 4.85 0.54
C LEU A 63 -1.18 5.62 -0.10
N SER A 64 -1.14 5.78 -1.40
CA SER A 64 -2.25 6.33 -2.19
C SER A 64 -3.22 5.23 -2.61
N PHE A 65 -4.50 5.59 -2.72
CA PHE A 65 -5.57 4.68 -3.11
C PHE A 65 -6.15 5.10 -4.46
N PHE A 66 -6.28 4.15 -5.37
CA PHE A 66 -6.79 4.38 -6.72
C PHE A 66 -8.09 3.59 -6.94
N SER A 67 -9.13 4.26 -7.46
CA SER A 67 -10.35 3.58 -7.88
C SER A 67 -10.23 3.21 -9.35
N ILE A 68 -10.31 1.91 -9.63
CA ILE A 68 -10.38 1.39 -10.99
C ILE A 68 -11.74 1.71 -11.59
N SER A 69 -12.81 1.60 -10.80
CA SER A 69 -14.18 1.80 -11.29
C SER A 69 -14.52 3.27 -11.58
N GLU A 70 -13.91 4.22 -10.84
CA GLU A 70 -14.06 5.66 -11.07
C GLU A 70 -12.89 6.28 -11.87
N ASP A 71 -11.89 5.48 -12.25
CA ASP A 71 -10.66 5.89 -12.98
C ASP A 71 -10.00 7.15 -12.42
N LYS A 72 -9.82 7.19 -11.10
CA LYS A 72 -9.22 8.35 -10.42
C LYS A 72 -8.60 7.97 -9.07
N PRO A 73 -7.65 8.77 -8.57
CA PRO A 73 -7.23 8.67 -7.19
C PRO A 73 -8.36 9.02 -6.21
N LEU A 74 -8.37 8.33 -5.08
CA LEU A 74 -9.31 8.57 -3.98
C LEU A 74 -8.71 9.39 -2.85
N GLY A 75 -7.38 9.45 -2.76
CA GLY A 75 -6.66 10.09 -1.66
C GLY A 75 -5.49 9.24 -1.18
N TYR A 76 -4.90 9.62 -0.06
CA TYR A 76 -3.78 8.90 0.56
C TYR A 76 -3.90 8.80 2.08
N LEU A 77 -3.08 7.93 2.66
CA LEU A 77 -2.77 7.88 4.08
C LEU A 77 -1.27 7.86 4.29
N GLU A 78 -0.82 8.27 5.48
CA GLU A 78 0.57 8.00 5.90
C GLU A 78 0.74 6.48 5.98
N TYR A 79 1.90 5.95 5.59
CA TYR A 79 2.07 4.52 5.36
C TYR A 79 1.79 3.66 6.60
N LYS A 80 2.23 4.08 7.79
CA LYS A 80 1.96 3.34 9.04
C LYS A 80 0.47 3.36 9.38
N GLU A 81 -0.18 4.52 9.26
CA GLU A 81 -1.63 4.65 9.44
C GLU A 81 -2.40 3.75 8.45
N ALA A 82 -1.93 3.67 7.21
CA ALA A 82 -2.53 2.82 6.19
C ALA A 82 -2.41 1.34 6.57
N LEU A 83 -1.23 0.89 6.98
CA LEU A 83 -1.02 -0.50 7.40
C LEU A 83 -1.89 -0.89 8.59
N GLU A 84 -2.04 -0.04 9.59
CA GLU A 84 -2.90 -0.28 10.75
C GLU A 84 -4.36 -0.52 10.32
N LYS A 85 -4.89 0.34 9.45
CA LYS A 85 -6.26 0.19 8.92
C LYS A 85 -6.40 -1.04 8.02
N LEU A 86 -5.39 -1.35 7.23
CA LEU A 86 -5.44 -2.47 6.27
C LEU A 86 -5.30 -3.85 6.94
N GLN A 87 -4.94 -3.93 8.22
CA GLN A 87 -4.86 -5.21 8.94
C GLN A 87 -6.16 -6.03 8.88
N GLU A 88 -7.33 -5.39 8.87
CA GLU A 88 -8.61 -6.11 8.79
C GLU A 88 -8.82 -6.83 7.44
N PHE A 89 -8.05 -6.45 6.41
CA PHE A 89 -8.10 -7.00 5.07
C PHE A 89 -6.92 -7.95 4.76
N ALA A 90 -6.07 -8.24 5.76
CA ALA A 90 -4.92 -9.10 5.61
C ALA A 90 -5.32 -10.57 5.39
N LEU A 91 -4.67 -11.23 4.43
CA LEU A 91 -4.88 -12.65 4.13
C LEU A 91 -3.79 -13.54 4.70
N ILE A 92 -2.55 -13.13 4.52
CA ILE A 92 -1.35 -13.81 5.02
C ILE A 92 -0.23 -12.77 5.11
N GLN A 93 0.75 -13.04 5.96
CA GLN A 93 1.91 -12.19 6.15
C GLN A 93 3.17 -13.03 6.33
N SER A 94 4.28 -12.55 5.80
CA SER A 94 5.63 -13.03 6.13
C SER A 94 6.21 -12.14 7.24
N GLU A 95 7.52 -12.24 7.49
CA GLU A 95 8.22 -11.31 8.38
C GLU A 95 8.12 -9.87 7.86
N GLU A 96 8.54 -9.63 6.60
CA GLU A 96 8.69 -8.30 6.02
C GLU A 96 7.44 -7.79 5.28
N ARG A 97 6.52 -8.68 4.88
CA ARG A 97 5.47 -8.35 3.91
C ARG A 97 4.10 -8.82 4.34
N ILE A 98 3.07 -8.15 3.85
CA ILE A 98 1.67 -8.46 4.10
C ILE A 98 0.90 -8.48 2.79
N LEU A 99 0.07 -9.51 2.60
CA LEU A 99 -0.86 -9.59 1.48
C LEU A 99 -2.23 -9.08 1.93
N ILE A 100 -2.66 -7.99 1.30
CA ILE A 100 -3.97 -7.38 1.47
C ILE A 100 -4.91 -7.91 0.38
N LYS A 101 -6.10 -8.37 0.75
CA LYS A 101 -7.11 -8.78 -0.23
C LYS A 101 -7.52 -7.60 -1.09
N ALA A 102 -8.01 -7.89 -2.29
CA ALA A 102 -8.79 -6.99 -3.11
C ALA A 102 -9.88 -6.29 -2.27
N ILE A 103 -9.83 -4.96 -2.26
CA ILE A 103 -10.72 -4.08 -1.50
C ILE A 103 -11.63 -3.37 -2.49
N ASN A 104 -12.93 -3.40 -2.27
CA ASN A 104 -13.87 -2.73 -3.16
C ASN A 104 -13.95 -1.21 -2.87
N LEU A 105 -14.51 -0.44 -3.80
CA LEU A 105 -14.65 1.02 -3.66
C LEU A 105 -15.32 1.48 -2.36
N LYS A 106 -16.34 0.75 -1.88
CA LYS A 106 -17.07 1.13 -0.66
C LYS A 106 -16.18 0.97 0.57
N GLU A 107 -15.45 -0.14 0.65
CA GLU A 107 -14.46 -0.38 1.71
C GLU A 107 -13.36 0.69 1.67
N LEU A 108 -12.80 1.01 0.48
CA LEU A 108 -11.79 2.05 0.31
C LEU A 108 -12.28 3.44 0.78
N LYS A 109 -13.50 3.82 0.42
CA LYS A 109 -14.10 5.11 0.83
C LYS A 109 -14.30 5.22 2.35
N ASN A 110 -14.38 4.09 3.06
CA ASN A 110 -14.51 4.10 4.52
C ASN A 110 -13.18 4.33 5.26
N LEU A 111 -12.04 4.31 4.57
CA LEU A 111 -10.71 4.47 5.16
C LEU A 111 -10.38 5.90 5.62
N ARG A 112 -11.27 6.88 5.36
CA ARG A 112 -11.09 8.31 5.71
C ARG A 112 -9.77 8.88 5.17
N LEU A 113 -9.62 8.81 3.85
CA LEU A 113 -8.42 9.22 3.13
C LEU A 113 -8.21 10.74 3.20
N LYS A 114 -6.95 11.18 3.14
CA LYS A 114 -6.55 12.58 2.93
C LYS A 114 -6.59 12.91 1.43
N GLU A 115 -6.85 14.17 1.08
CA GLU A 115 -6.77 14.64 -0.30
C GLU A 115 -5.32 14.62 -0.81
N LEU A 116 -5.10 14.31 -2.09
CA LEU A 116 -3.76 14.25 -2.70
C LEU A 116 -3.10 15.61 -2.86
#